data_AF-A0A949LV27-F1
#
_entry.id   AF-A0A949LV27-F1
#
_cell.length_a   1.000
_cell.length_b   1.000
_cell.length_c   1.000
_cell.angle_alpha   90.00
_cell.angle_beta   90.00
_cell.angle_gamma   90.00
#
_symmetry.space_group_name_H-M   'P 1'
#
loop_
_entity.id
_entity.type
_entity.pdbx_description
1 polymer ?
#
loop_
_entity_poly.entity_id
_entity_poly.type
_entity_poly.pdbx_seq_one_letter_code
_entity_poly.pdbx_strand_id
1 'polypeptide(L)'
;MSDQSSNVAAVVGQRAGLLTSSVSYKPFRYPWAYEFWKRQQQIHWMPEEVPLGEDCKDWAAKLNDQERNLLTQIFRFFTQSDVEVNDNYMERYARVFKPTEVKMMLSSFSNMETIHIAAYALLLETIGMPDSEFSAFMEYKAMADKHDFMQKFGVGTDEDILRTLAMFGAFTEGLQLFASFAMLMNFPRFNKMKGMGQIVSWSVRDESLHCEGMIRMFHAFAAETGALTQAVKDDILECCRTVVALEDRFIDLAFEMGPVQGMTADDIKAYIRYIADWRLGQLKLPTIYGAKDHPIPWLSEILNGVEHANFFEQRATEYSKGATGGDWHGEGGVWATFDRVQASRLAAE
;
A
#
# COMPACT_ATOMS: atom_id res chain seq x y z
N MET A 1 -20.21 28.91 39.49
CA MET A 1 -20.18 27.62 38.74
C MET A 1 -20.89 27.86 37.42
N SER A 2 -20.17 28.39 36.45
CA SER A 2 -20.70 28.84 35.16
C SER A 2 -20.46 27.77 34.10
N ASP A 3 -21.56 27.16 33.65
CA ASP A 3 -21.87 26.80 32.27
C ASP A 3 -20.68 26.46 31.34
N GLN A 4 -20.12 25.26 31.51
CA GLN A 4 -19.22 24.63 30.52
C GLN A 4 -19.91 23.55 29.68
N SER A 5 -21.17 23.20 29.98
CA SER A 5 -21.93 22.19 29.25
C SER A 5 -22.60 22.72 27.99
N SER A 6 -22.87 24.03 27.90
CA SER A 6 -23.52 24.64 26.73
C SER A 6 -22.60 24.81 25.51
N ASN A 7 -21.28 24.80 25.70
CA ASN A 7 -20.31 25.09 24.63
C ASN A 7 -19.86 23.85 23.84
N VAL A 8 -20.09 22.63 24.35
CA VAL A 8 -19.73 21.39 23.66
C VAL A 8 -20.77 21.03 22.59
N ALA A 9 -22.04 21.33 22.83
CA ALA A 9 -23.12 21.00 21.90
C ALA A 9 -23.17 21.90 20.65
N ALA A 10 -22.69 23.16 20.75
CA ALA A 10 -22.75 24.13 19.66
C ALA A 10 -21.68 23.92 18.57
N VAL A 11 -20.62 23.14 18.85
CA VAL A 11 -19.54 22.81 17.88
C VAL A 11 -19.90 21.60 17.01
N VAL A 12 -21.03 20.94 17.26
CA VAL A 12 -21.45 19.68 16.60
C VAL A 12 -22.13 19.91 15.23
N GLY A 13 -22.23 21.15 14.77
CA GLY A 13 -23.06 21.55 13.60
C GLY A 13 -22.46 21.31 12.20
N GLN A 14 -21.16 21.03 12.07
CA GLN A 14 -20.54 20.48 10.86
C GLN A 14 -19.76 19.25 11.31
N ARG A 15 -20.04 18.06 10.76
CA ARG A 15 -19.20 16.89 11.04
C ARG A 15 -17.79 17.24 10.60
N ALA A 16 -16.91 17.46 11.56
CA ALA A 16 -15.49 17.66 11.33
C ALA A 16 -14.99 16.57 10.38
N GLY A 17 -14.26 16.95 9.32
CA GLY A 17 -13.79 16.04 8.28
C GLY A 17 -12.36 15.54 8.50
N LEU A 18 -11.78 14.91 7.47
CA LEU A 18 -10.43 14.34 7.47
C LEU A 18 -9.31 15.37 7.75
N LEU A 19 -9.57 16.66 7.54
CA LEU A 19 -8.61 17.74 7.78
C LEU A 19 -8.71 18.36 9.19
N THR A 20 -9.67 17.92 10.02
CA THR A 20 -9.88 18.46 11.36
C THR A 20 -9.36 17.50 12.44
N SER A 21 -8.61 18.00 13.42
CA SER A 21 -8.06 17.18 14.51
C SER A 21 -9.12 16.63 15.44
N SER A 22 -8.90 15.41 15.94
CA SER A 22 -9.67 14.86 17.06
C SER A 22 -9.16 15.45 18.38
N VAL A 23 -10.08 15.84 19.27
CA VAL A 23 -9.73 16.37 20.62
C VAL A 23 -9.48 15.23 21.61
N SER A 24 -10.17 14.11 21.44
CA SER A 24 -10.08 12.92 22.28
C SER A 24 -9.83 11.66 21.44
N TYR A 25 -9.39 10.59 22.08
CA TYR A 25 -9.18 9.30 21.42
C TYR A 25 -10.48 8.69 20.85
N LYS A 26 -11.62 8.86 21.55
CA LYS A 26 -12.94 8.36 21.12
C LYS A 26 -14.00 9.46 21.22
N PRO A 27 -15.10 9.35 20.47
CA PRO A 27 -15.40 8.33 19.44
C PRO A 27 -14.59 8.54 18.14
N PHE A 28 -14.33 7.46 17.40
CA PHE A 28 -13.69 7.56 16.07
C PHE A 28 -14.72 8.01 15.02
N ARG A 29 -14.30 8.94 14.16
CA ARG A 29 -15.08 9.39 12.99
C ARG A 29 -14.89 8.45 11.79
N TYR A 30 -13.73 7.82 11.72
CA TYR A 30 -13.36 6.86 10.68
C TYR A 30 -12.94 5.52 11.32
N PRO A 31 -13.85 4.77 11.98
CA PRO A 31 -13.48 3.53 12.69
C PRO A 31 -12.73 2.52 11.82
N TRP A 32 -12.98 2.54 10.51
CA TRP A 32 -12.27 1.70 9.56
C TRP A 32 -10.78 1.96 9.48
N ALA A 33 -10.30 3.18 9.69
CA ALA A 33 -8.87 3.49 9.67
C ALA A 33 -8.14 2.77 10.83
N TYR A 34 -8.80 2.66 11.98
CA TYR A 34 -8.29 1.85 13.09
C TYR A 34 -8.20 0.36 12.74
N GLU A 35 -9.15 -0.19 11.97
CA GLU A 35 -9.09 -1.59 11.54
C GLU A 35 -7.93 -1.84 10.57
N PHE A 36 -7.61 -0.90 9.67
CA PHE A 36 -6.41 -0.96 8.83
C PHE A 36 -5.13 -0.93 9.68
N TRP A 37 -5.04 0.03 10.62
CA TRP A 37 -3.92 0.08 11.56
C TRP A 37 -3.74 -1.24 12.30
N LYS A 38 -4.83 -1.77 12.87
CA LYS A 38 -4.81 -3.02 13.64
C LYS A 38 -4.38 -4.20 12.77
N ARG A 39 -4.90 -4.31 11.55
CA ARG A 39 -4.51 -5.37 10.62
C ARG A 39 -3.02 -5.26 10.28
N GLN A 40 -2.50 -4.07 10.00
CA GLN A 40 -1.07 -3.88 9.74
C GLN A 40 -0.20 -4.37 10.92
N GLN A 41 -0.61 -4.09 12.16
CA GLN A 41 0.10 -4.59 13.33
C GLN A 41 0.06 -6.13 13.45
N GLN A 42 -1.02 -6.76 13.00
CA GLN A 42 -1.20 -8.22 13.08
C GLN A 42 -0.33 -8.97 12.07
N ILE A 43 0.03 -8.31 10.97
CA ILE A 43 0.80 -8.88 9.87
C ILE A 43 2.25 -8.36 9.84
N HIS A 44 2.70 -7.70 10.91
CA HIS A 44 4.03 -7.12 11.00
C HIS A 44 5.14 -8.19 10.89
N TRP A 45 6.26 -7.83 10.27
CA TRP A 45 7.41 -8.70 10.04
C TRP A 45 8.70 -7.86 9.98
N MET A 46 9.84 -8.51 10.19
CA MET A 46 11.18 -7.95 10.01
C MET A 46 11.99 -8.75 8.98
N PRO A 47 12.83 -8.11 8.15
CA PRO A 47 13.54 -8.80 7.07
C PRO A 47 14.53 -9.86 7.54
N GLU A 48 15.10 -9.71 8.74
CA GLU A 48 16.01 -10.68 9.35
C GLU A 48 15.33 -12.03 9.67
N GLU A 49 14.00 -12.10 9.63
CA GLU A 49 13.23 -13.34 9.78
C GLU A 49 13.36 -14.27 8.56
N VAL A 50 13.82 -13.74 7.41
CA VAL A 50 13.92 -14.50 6.15
C VAL A 50 15.35 -14.99 5.90
N PRO A 51 15.58 -16.31 5.78
CA PRO A 51 16.89 -16.83 5.44
C PRO A 51 17.21 -16.63 3.94
N LEU A 52 18.25 -15.84 3.65
CA LEU A 52 18.68 -15.50 2.28
C LEU A 52 19.83 -16.36 1.74
N GLY A 53 20.27 -17.39 2.46
CA GLY A 53 21.45 -18.17 2.09
C GLY A 53 21.30 -18.96 0.78
N GLU A 54 20.09 -19.37 0.41
CA GLU A 54 19.84 -20.01 -0.89
C GLU A 54 19.83 -18.99 -2.03
N ASP A 55 19.33 -17.78 -1.80
CA ASP A 55 19.33 -16.68 -2.76
C ASP A 55 20.75 -16.30 -3.18
N CYS A 56 21.71 -16.27 -2.25
CA CYS A 56 23.13 -16.09 -2.59
C CYS A 56 23.64 -17.17 -3.55
N LYS A 57 23.28 -18.44 -3.31
CA LYS A 57 23.70 -19.57 -4.16
C LYS A 57 23.04 -19.50 -5.54
N ASP A 58 21.76 -19.15 -5.57
CA ASP A 58 21.00 -19.00 -6.80
C ASP A 58 21.59 -17.88 -7.65
N TRP A 59 21.85 -16.72 -7.04
CA TRP A 59 22.49 -15.57 -7.68
C TRP A 59 23.84 -15.92 -8.32
N ALA A 60 24.69 -16.61 -7.55
CA ALA A 60 26.05 -16.95 -7.98
C ALA A 60 26.10 -18.07 -9.03
N ALA A 61 25.19 -19.05 -8.99
CA ALA A 61 25.36 -20.30 -9.73
C ALA A 61 24.16 -20.73 -10.58
N LYS A 62 22.93 -20.26 -10.32
CA LYS A 62 21.73 -20.71 -11.03
C LYS A 62 21.11 -19.68 -11.96
N LEU A 63 21.25 -18.39 -11.65
CA LEU A 63 20.74 -17.33 -12.52
C LEU A 63 21.58 -17.25 -13.79
N ASN A 64 20.94 -17.01 -14.93
CA ASN A 64 21.62 -16.59 -16.15
C ASN A 64 21.77 -15.05 -16.20
N ASP A 65 22.43 -14.53 -17.23
CA ASP A 65 22.68 -13.09 -17.34
C ASP A 65 21.39 -12.28 -17.55
N GLN A 66 20.44 -12.80 -18.34
CA GLN A 66 19.14 -12.17 -18.54
C GLN A 66 18.35 -12.04 -17.22
N GLU A 67 18.36 -13.11 -16.43
CA GLU A 67 17.71 -13.18 -15.12
C GLU A 67 18.36 -12.23 -14.11
N ARG A 68 19.69 -12.19 -14.04
CA ARG A 68 20.42 -11.22 -13.19
C ARG A 68 20.14 -9.78 -13.62
N ASN A 69 20.11 -9.49 -14.92
CA ASN A 69 19.79 -8.17 -15.42
C ASN A 69 18.39 -7.73 -14.99
N LEU A 70 17.38 -8.58 -15.22
CA LEU A 70 16.01 -8.31 -14.85
C LEU A 70 15.89 -7.97 -13.35
N LEU A 71 16.45 -8.80 -12.48
CA LEU A 71 16.45 -8.55 -11.03
C LEU A 71 17.18 -7.26 -10.66
N THR A 72 18.35 -7.01 -11.25
CA THR A 72 19.15 -5.80 -10.97
C THR A 72 18.38 -4.54 -11.33
N GLN A 73 17.75 -4.49 -12.51
CA GLN A 73 16.98 -3.32 -12.93
C GLN A 73 15.75 -3.09 -12.04
N ILE A 74 15.12 -4.17 -11.54
CA ILE A 74 14.01 -4.05 -10.59
C ILE A 74 14.48 -3.46 -9.26
N PHE A 75 15.54 -4.03 -8.69
CA PHE A 75 16.02 -3.62 -7.37
C PHE A 75 16.53 -2.17 -7.31
N ARG A 76 17.17 -1.68 -8.39
CA ARG A 76 17.62 -0.27 -8.51
C ARG A 76 16.51 0.74 -8.25
N PHE A 77 15.30 0.46 -8.71
CA PHE A 77 14.18 1.38 -8.54
C PHE A 77 13.33 1.07 -7.31
N PHE A 78 13.26 -0.19 -6.88
CA PHE A 78 12.40 -0.62 -5.78
C PHE A 78 12.68 0.12 -4.47
N THR A 79 13.94 0.15 -4.04
CA THR A 79 14.30 0.83 -2.79
C THR A 79 14.00 2.32 -2.85
N GLN A 80 14.25 2.98 -3.98
CA GLN A 80 13.91 4.40 -4.13
C GLN A 80 12.40 4.62 -4.16
N SER A 81 11.63 3.75 -4.82
CA SER A 81 10.17 3.85 -4.87
C SER A 81 9.56 3.84 -3.47
N ASP A 82 10.02 2.94 -2.59
CA ASP A 82 9.53 2.86 -1.21
C ASP A 82 9.93 4.11 -0.39
N VAL A 83 11.10 4.70 -0.66
CA VAL A 83 11.49 6.00 -0.09
C VAL A 83 10.49 7.09 -0.49
N GLU A 84 10.13 7.18 -1.78
CA GLU A 84 9.16 8.18 -2.25
C GLU A 84 7.76 7.99 -1.64
N VAL A 85 7.31 6.74 -1.50
CA VAL A 85 6.03 6.40 -0.88
C VAL A 85 6.05 6.76 0.60
N ASN A 86 7.11 6.42 1.34
CA ASN A 86 7.28 6.81 2.72
C ASN A 86 7.28 8.33 2.91
N ASP A 87 8.03 9.06 2.08
CA ASP A 87 8.07 10.52 2.10
C ASP A 87 6.69 11.11 1.83
N ASN A 88 5.89 10.52 0.95
CA ASN A 88 4.51 10.93 0.77
C ASN A 88 3.65 10.72 2.05
N TYR A 89 3.80 9.60 2.75
CA TYR A 89 3.11 9.39 4.03
C TYR A 89 3.54 10.41 5.09
N MET A 90 4.84 10.62 5.26
CA MET A 90 5.39 11.47 6.34
C MET A 90 5.28 12.96 6.03
N GLU A 91 5.71 13.38 4.85
CA GLU A 91 5.87 14.79 4.47
C GLU A 91 4.65 15.39 3.77
N ARG A 92 3.69 14.58 3.32
CA ARG A 92 2.44 15.05 2.69
C ARG A 92 1.21 14.66 3.52
N TYR A 93 0.88 13.37 3.61
CA TYR A 93 -0.38 12.92 4.22
C TYR A 93 -0.50 13.20 5.72
N ALA A 94 0.53 12.90 6.51
CA ALA A 94 0.51 13.14 7.96
C ALA A 94 0.35 14.63 8.32
N ARG A 95 0.73 15.53 7.40
CA ARG A 95 0.58 16.98 7.57
C ARG A 95 -0.82 17.48 7.30
N VAL A 96 -1.66 16.77 6.54
CA VAL A 96 -3.01 17.22 6.19
C VAL A 96 -4.10 16.43 6.91
N PHE A 97 -3.95 15.12 7.08
CA PHE A 97 -4.96 14.29 7.73
C PHE A 97 -4.82 14.31 9.25
N LYS A 98 -5.93 14.61 9.93
CA LYS A 98 -5.91 14.99 11.35
C LYS A 98 -6.63 14.06 12.34
N PRO A 99 -7.63 13.24 11.98
CA PRO A 99 -8.23 12.29 12.92
C PRO A 99 -7.20 11.34 13.51
N THR A 100 -7.31 11.03 14.81
CA THR A 100 -6.34 10.18 15.52
C THR A 100 -6.20 8.80 14.88
N GLU A 101 -7.33 8.16 14.58
CA GLU A 101 -7.37 6.84 13.96
C GLU A 101 -6.80 6.81 12.54
N VAL A 102 -6.91 7.92 11.80
CA VAL A 102 -6.28 8.06 10.47
C VAL A 102 -4.78 8.23 10.62
N LYS A 103 -4.32 9.05 11.56
CA LYS A 103 -2.89 9.15 11.86
C LYS A 103 -2.29 7.82 12.28
N MET A 104 -2.99 7.03 13.10
CA MET A 104 -2.55 5.68 13.47
C MET A 104 -2.32 4.81 12.23
N MET A 105 -3.29 4.77 11.30
CA MET A 105 -3.18 4.04 10.04
C MET A 105 -2.00 4.50 9.19
N LEU A 106 -1.88 5.82 8.95
CA LEU A 106 -0.80 6.38 8.14
C LEU A 106 0.57 6.14 8.77
N SER A 107 0.68 6.22 10.09
CA SER A 107 1.92 5.90 10.81
C SER A 107 2.30 4.42 10.70
N SER A 108 1.33 3.50 10.70
CA SER A 108 1.64 2.08 10.49
C SER A 108 2.06 1.77 9.06
N PHE A 109 1.43 2.40 8.06
CA PHE A 109 1.82 2.21 6.66
C PHE A 109 3.22 2.78 6.40
N SER A 110 3.47 4.03 6.83
CA SER A 110 4.82 4.64 6.77
C SER A 110 5.88 3.78 7.44
N ASN A 111 5.61 3.22 8.63
CA ASN A 111 6.56 2.33 9.28
C ASN A 111 6.86 1.08 8.42
N MET A 112 5.85 0.50 7.77
CA MET A 112 6.09 -0.64 6.89
C MET A 112 6.91 -0.27 5.66
N GLU A 113 6.75 0.93 5.10
CA GLU A 113 7.64 1.38 4.02
C GLU A 113 9.11 1.42 4.46
N THR A 114 9.39 1.81 5.71
CA THR A 114 10.77 1.74 6.23
C THR A 114 11.29 0.31 6.35
N ILE A 115 10.39 -0.65 6.63
CA ILE A 115 10.71 -2.08 6.67
C ILE A 115 10.95 -2.61 5.26
N HIS A 116 10.16 -2.18 4.26
CA HIS A 116 10.36 -2.52 2.86
C HIS A 116 11.73 -2.05 2.36
N ILE A 117 12.08 -0.78 2.64
CA ILE A 117 13.40 -0.21 2.32
C ILE A 117 14.52 -1.07 2.93
N ALA A 118 14.42 -1.38 4.22
CA ALA A 118 15.41 -2.21 4.92
C ALA A 118 15.49 -3.64 4.37
N ALA A 119 14.35 -4.23 4.00
CA ALA A 119 14.27 -5.58 3.46
C ALA A 119 14.95 -5.70 2.10
N TYR A 120 14.67 -4.77 1.18
CA TYR A 120 15.29 -4.76 -0.14
C TYR A 120 16.78 -4.42 -0.05
N ALA A 121 17.17 -3.49 0.82
CA ALA A 121 18.57 -3.19 1.09
C ALA A 121 19.33 -4.43 1.62
N LEU A 122 18.77 -5.13 2.62
CA LEU A 122 19.36 -6.36 3.13
C LEU A 122 19.52 -7.43 2.05
N LEU A 123 18.50 -7.61 1.20
CA LEU A 123 18.57 -8.54 0.07
C LEU A 123 19.72 -8.20 -0.88
N LEU A 124 19.82 -6.93 -1.29
CA LEU A 124 20.85 -6.39 -2.19
C LEU A 124 22.26 -6.57 -1.62
N GLU A 125 22.46 -6.21 -0.37
CA GLU A 125 23.74 -6.36 0.34
C GLU A 125 24.13 -7.84 0.44
N THR A 126 23.16 -8.71 0.75
CA THR A 126 23.39 -10.15 0.94
C THR A 126 23.81 -10.87 -0.35
N ILE A 127 23.31 -10.44 -1.51
CA ILE A 127 23.75 -10.97 -2.82
C ILE A 127 25.04 -10.31 -3.33
N GLY A 128 25.59 -9.33 -2.58
CA GLY A 128 26.85 -8.67 -2.88
C GLY A 128 26.76 -7.57 -3.94
N MET A 129 25.60 -6.93 -4.09
CA MET A 129 25.44 -5.80 -5.01
C MET A 129 26.13 -4.55 -4.41
N PRO A 130 26.89 -3.76 -5.21
CA PRO A 130 27.59 -2.60 -4.67
C PRO A 130 26.64 -1.44 -4.36
N ASP A 131 26.94 -0.65 -3.33
CA ASP A 131 26.12 0.47 -2.86
C ASP A 131 25.80 1.51 -3.95
N SER A 132 26.65 1.64 -4.96
CA SER A 132 26.40 2.54 -6.10
C SER A 132 25.08 2.24 -6.80
N GLU A 133 24.61 0.99 -6.75
CA GLU A 133 23.36 0.55 -7.37
C GLU A 133 22.11 1.16 -6.73
N PHE A 134 22.17 1.59 -5.46
CA PHE A 134 21.07 2.32 -4.81
C PHE A 134 20.85 3.71 -5.44
N SER A 135 21.88 4.31 -6.04
CA SER A 135 21.79 5.62 -6.70
C SER A 135 21.70 5.53 -8.22
N ALA A 136 21.92 4.35 -8.79
CA ALA A 136 22.02 4.14 -10.23
C ALA A 136 20.71 4.46 -10.97
N PHE A 137 19.56 4.45 -10.29
CA PHE A 137 18.27 4.80 -10.91
C PHE A 137 18.28 6.20 -11.57
N MET A 138 19.09 7.14 -11.07
CA MET A 138 19.23 8.47 -11.67
C MET A 138 19.95 8.45 -13.03
N GLU A 139 20.72 7.41 -13.31
CA GLU A 139 21.46 7.25 -14.56
C GLU A 139 20.58 6.67 -15.69
N TYR A 140 19.51 5.97 -15.34
CA TYR A 140 18.58 5.36 -16.29
C TYR A 140 17.36 6.26 -16.50
N LYS A 141 17.23 6.84 -17.71
CA LYS A 141 16.12 7.72 -18.05
C LYS A 141 14.74 7.14 -17.71
N ALA A 142 14.52 5.85 -17.92
CA ALA A 142 13.25 5.21 -17.61
C ALA A 142 12.90 5.24 -16.10
N MET A 143 13.91 5.21 -15.24
CA MET A 143 13.75 5.27 -13.78
C MET A 143 13.75 6.72 -13.28
N ALA A 144 14.63 7.57 -13.79
CA ALA A 144 14.65 9.01 -13.47
C ALA A 144 13.33 9.70 -13.83
N ASP A 145 12.75 9.40 -15.00
CA ASP A 145 11.45 9.95 -15.40
C ASP A 145 10.32 9.55 -14.44
N LYS A 146 10.40 8.36 -13.83
CA LYS A 146 9.43 7.89 -12.82
C LYS A 146 9.57 8.70 -11.54
N HIS A 147 10.80 8.85 -11.03
CA HIS A 147 11.11 9.68 -9.87
C HIS A 147 10.64 11.13 -10.07
N ASP A 148 10.99 11.76 -11.19
CA ASP A 148 10.60 13.14 -11.52
C ASP A 148 9.08 13.31 -11.60
N PHE A 149 8.35 12.29 -12.08
CA PHE A 149 6.90 12.33 -12.14
C PHE A 149 6.27 12.33 -10.74
N MET A 150 6.79 11.54 -9.81
CA MET A 150 6.31 11.48 -8.42
C MET A 150 6.47 12.82 -7.69
N GLN A 151 7.49 13.62 -8.02
CA GLN A 151 7.71 14.95 -7.43
C GLN A 151 6.67 16.00 -7.83
N LYS A 152 5.83 15.74 -8.83
CA LYS A 152 4.80 16.70 -9.29
C LYS A 152 3.57 16.77 -8.39
N PHE A 153 3.44 15.85 -7.43
CA PHE A 153 2.25 15.68 -6.61
C PHE A 153 2.42 16.35 -5.24
N GLY A 154 1.32 16.93 -4.74
CA GLY A 154 1.31 17.74 -3.53
C GLY A 154 -0.05 17.74 -2.85
N VAL A 155 -0.14 18.48 -1.74
CA VAL A 155 -1.33 18.52 -0.88
C VAL A 155 -1.74 19.97 -0.56
N GLY A 156 -1.52 20.88 -1.51
CA GLY A 156 -1.79 22.32 -1.34
C GLY A 156 -3.27 22.69 -1.46
N THR A 157 -4.04 21.90 -2.21
CA THR A 157 -5.49 22.06 -2.40
C THR A 157 -6.20 20.71 -2.24
N ASP A 158 -7.52 20.72 -2.10
CA ASP A 158 -8.31 19.49 -2.01
C ASP A 158 -8.20 18.67 -3.31
N GLU A 159 -8.17 19.33 -4.46
CA GLU A 159 -7.94 18.68 -5.76
C GLU A 159 -6.56 18.03 -5.83
N ASP A 160 -5.51 18.69 -5.32
CA ASP A 160 -4.16 18.11 -5.28
C ASP A 160 -4.09 16.90 -4.35
N ILE A 161 -4.77 16.95 -3.20
CA ILE A 161 -4.88 15.80 -2.29
C ILE A 161 -5.53 14.61 -3.03
N LEU A 162 -6.61 14.83 -3.78
CA LEU A 162 -7.26 13.76 -4.54
C LEU A 162 -6.34 13.17 -5.62
N ARG A 163 -5.63 14.01 -6.38
CA ARG A 163 -4.66 13.55 -7.38
C ARG A 163 -3.52 12.76 -6.75
N THR A 164 -3.01 13.21 -5.60
CA THR A 164 -1.93 12.55 -4.86
C THR A 164 -2.39 11.21 -4.28
N LEU A 165 -3.59 11.14 -3.70
CA LEU A 165 -4.20 9.90 -3.22
C LEU A 165 -4.35 8.86 -4.33
N ALA A 166 -4.79 9.29 -5.53
CA ALA A 166 -4.90 8.41 -6.68
C ALA A 166 -3.51 7.99 -7.21
N MET A 167 -2.58 8.92 -7.34
CA MET A 167 -1.22 8.64 -7.82
C MET A 167 -0.50 7.64 -6.91
N PHE A 168 -0.26 7.99 -5.65
CA PHE A 168 0.52 7.15 -4.75
C PHE A 168 -0.26 5.90 -4.34
N GLY A 169 -1.49 6.06 -3.85
CA GLY A 169 -2.24 4.93 -3.28
C GLY A 169 -2.79 3.95 -4.32
N ALA A 170 -3.23 4.42 -5.49
CA ALA A 170 -3.80 3.53 -6.51
C ALA A 170 -2.81 3.15 -7.60
N PHE A 171 -1.95 4.08 -8.04
CA PHE A 171 -1.06 3.82 -9.19
C PHE A 171 0.37 3.45 -8.79
N THR A 172 0.95 4.01 -7.74
CA THR A 172 2.28 3.57 -7.27
C THR A 172 2.17 2.27 -6.49
N GLU A 173 1.55 2.31 -5.31
CA GLU A 173 1.38 1.16 -4.41
C GLU A 173 0.53 0.08 -5.09
N GLY A 174 -0.57 0.49 -5.75
CA GLY A 174 -1.53 -0.42 -6.34
C GLY A 174 -1.21 -0.96 -7.74
N LEU A 175 -0.28 -0.36 -8.50
CA LEU A 175 -0.03 -0.76 -9.91
C LEU A 175 1.46 -0.90 -10.22
N GLN A 176 2.29 0.12 -9.97
CA GLN A 176 3.72 0.08 -10.30
C GLN A 176 4.45 -1.01 -9.51
N LEU A 177 4.24 -1.05 -8.18
CA LEU A 177 4.84 -2.08 -7.33
C LEU A 177 4.35 -3.49 -7.71
N PHE A 178 3.05 -3.63 -8.00
CA PHE A 178 2.47 -4.92 -8.41
C PHE A 178 3.04 -5.47 -9.72
N ALA A 179 3.34 -4.62 -10.70
CA ALA A 179 4.00 -5.06 -11.93
C ALA A 179 5.38 -5.68 -11.64
N SER A 180 6.11 -5.08 -10.73
CA SER A 180 7.43 -5.56 -10.31
C SER A 180 7.34 -6.80 -9.43
N PHE A 181 6.36 -6.87 -8.52
CA PHE A 181 6.08 -8.09 -7.76
C PHE A 181 5.77 -9.27 -8.68
N ALA A 182 4.99 -9.07 -9.74
CA ALA A 182 4.75 -10.10 -10.75
C ALA A 182 6.06 -10.61 -11.37
N MET A 183 6.99 -9.70 -11.70
CA MET A 183 8.30 -10.07 -12.24
C MET A 183 9.15 -10.85 -11.23
N LEU A 184 9.20 -10.41 -9.96
CA LEU A 184 9.98 -11.06 -8.91
C LEU A 184 9.41 -12.44 -8.52
N MET A 185 8.08 -12.55 -8.42
CA MET A 185 7.40 -13.81 -8.09
C MET A 185 7.51 -14.88 -9.19
N ASN A 186 8.00 -14.52 -10.37
CA ASN A 186 8.32 -15.48 -11.40
C ASN A 186 9.47 -16.44 -11.00
N PHE A 187 10.44 -15.98 -10.19
CA PHE A 187 11.63 -16.78 -9.85
C PHE A 187 11.32 -17.95 -8.88
N PRO A 188 10.55 -17.76 -7.79
CA PRO A 188 10.15 -18.85 -6.92
C PRO A 188 9.42 -20.00 -7.62
N ARG A 189 8.67 -19.72 -8.71
CA ARG A 189 8.03 -20.76 -9.56
C ARG A 189 9.01 -21.79 -10.09
N PHE A 190 10.22 -21.33 -10.39
CA PHE A 190 11.30 -22.14 -10.92
C PHE A 190 12.33 -22.50 -9.84
N ASN A 191 11.92 -22.44 -8.57
CA ASN A 191 12.72 -22.83 -7.42
C ASN A 191 14.03 -22.01 -7.33
N LYS A 192 13.96 -20.73 -7.67
CA LYS A 192 15.04 -19.74 -7.59
C LYS A 192 14.62 -18.61 -6.65
N MET A 193 15.58 -18.02 -5.94
CA MET A 193 15.40 -16.79 -5.14
C MET A 193 14.22 -16.89 -4.16
N LYS A 194 14.19 -17.96 -3.35
CA LYS A 194 13.04 -18.26 -2.47
C LYS A 194 12.90 -17.29 -1.31
N GLY A 195 14.02 -16.83 -0.74
CA GLY A 195 14.01 -15.83 0.33
C GLY A 195 13.46 -14.50 -0.19
N MET A 196 13.90 -14.06 -1.37
CA MET A 196 13.30 -12.93 -2.09
C MET A 196 11.80 -13.16 -2.32
N GLY A 197 11.39 -14.35 -2.77
CA GLY A 197 9.97 -14.69 -2.93
C GLY A 197 9.14 -14.54 -1.66
N GLN A 198 9.71 -14.89 -0.50
CA GLN A 198 9.05 -14.71 0.80
C GLN A 198 8.91 -13.23 1.17
N ILE A 199 9.99 -12.44 1.01
CA ILE A 199 9.97 -10.99 1.23
C ILE A 199 8.91 -10.32 0.35
N VAL A 200 8.92 -10.64 -0.95
CA VAL A 200 7.96 -10.08 -1.92
C VAL A 200 6.53 -10.48 -1.59
N SER A 201 6.30 -11.71 -1.11
CA SER A 201 4.94 -12.14 -0.70
C SER A 201 4.42 -11.30 0.48
N TRP A 202 5.27 -11.00 1.46
CA TRP A 202 4.91 -10.15 2.58
C TRP A 202 4.71 -8.69 2.16
N SER A 203 5.58 -8.13 1.31
CA SER A 203 5.39 -6.80 0.73
C SER A 203 4.08 -6.70 -0.06
N VAL A 204 3.72 -7.72 -0.85
CA VAL A 204 2.45 -7.75 -1.58
C VAL A 204 1.25 -7.64 -0.62
N ARG A 205 1.28 -8.33 0.52
CA ARG A 205 0.23 -8.27 1.54
C ARG A 205 0.11 -6.86 2.12
N ASP A 206 1.23 -6.23 2.43
CA ASP A 206 1.27 -4.87 2.97
C ASP A 206 0.77 -3.85 1.94
N GLU A 207 1.31 -3.86 0.71
CA GLU A 207 0.89 -2.95 -0.37
C GLU A 207 -0.58 -3.11 -0.76
N SER A 208 -1.14 -4.32 -0.63
CA SER A 208 -2.58 -4.54 -0.81
C SER A 208 -3.39 -3.80 0.25
N LEU A 209 -2.94 -3.87 1.50
CA LEU A 209 -3.59 -3.21 2.63
C LEU A 209 -3.46 -1.69 2.50
N HIS A 210 -2.29 -1.20 2.10
CA HIS A 210 -2.02 0.21 1.87
C HIS A 210 -2.91 0.77 0.76
N CYS A 211 -2.90 0.12 -0.41
CA CYS A 211 -3.74 0.50 -1.55
C CYS A 211 -5.24 0.53 -1.19
N GLU A 212 -5.76 -0.50 -0.50
CA GLU A 212 -7.16 -0.54 -0.06
C GLU A 212 -7.49 0.62 0.90
N GLY A 213 -6.61 0.87 1.88
CA GLY A 213 -6.75 1.96 2.85
C GLY A 213 -6.73 3.34 2.18
N MET A 214 -5.81 3.56 1.24
CA MET A 214 -5.66 4.83 0.54
C MET A 214 -6.77 5.09 -0.48
N ILE A 215 -7.30 4.06 -1.15
CA ILE A 215 -8.52 4.18 -1.96
C ILE A 215 -9.72 4.54 -1.07
N ARG A 216 -9.79 4.00 0.15
CA ARG A 216 -10.85 4.37 1.10
C ARG A 216 -10.72 5.82 1.57
N MET A 217 -9.50 6.30 1.81
CA MET A 217 -9.21 7.72 2.07
C MET A 217 -9.65 8.60 0.89
N PHE A 218 -9.35 8.21 -0.35
CA PHE A 218 -9.79 8.91 -1.56
C PHE A 218 -11.31 9.10 -1.61
N HIS A 219 -12.08 8.02 -1.42
CA HIS A 219 -13.55 8.11 -1.45
C HIS A 219 -14.11 8.95 -0.31
N ALA A 220 -13.56 8.82 0.91
CA ALA A 220 -14.00 9.60 2.06
C ALA A 220 -13.70 11.09 1.85
N PHE A 221 -12.50 11.43 1.38
CA PHE A 221 -12.10 12.81 1.12
C PHE A 221 -12.91 13.44 0.00
N ALA A 222 -13.10 12.73 -1.12
CA ALA A 222 -13.93 13.19 -2.24
C ALA A 222 -15.37 13.48 -1.81
N ALA A 223 -15.95 12.64 -0.95
CA ALA A 223 -17.31 12.81 -0.44
C ALA A 223 -17.46 14.01 0.51
N GLU A 224 -16.41 14.32 1.29
CA GLU A 224 -16.42 15.42 2.25
C GLU A 224 -16.19 16.78 1.60
N THR A 225 -15.28 16.87 0.63
CA THR A 225 -14.87 18.14 0.03
C THR A 225 -15.67 18.48 -1.23
N GLY A 226 -16.20 17.48 -1.93
CA GLY A 226 -16.80 17.66 -3.26
C GLY A 226 -15.78 18.03 -4.35
N ALA A 227 -14.47 17.95 -4.06
CA ALA A 227 -13.41 18.39 -4.96
C ALA A 227 -13.17 17.43 -6.15
N LEU A 228 -13.79 16.25 -6.16
CA LEU A 228 -13.70 15.29 -7.28
C LEU A 228 -14.58 15.72 -8.47
N THR A 229 -14.24 16.88 -9.03
CA THR A 229 -14.85 17.46 -10.23
C THR A 229 -14.48 16.66 -11.48
N GLN A 230 -15.15 16.93 -12.60
CA GLN A 230 -14.80 16.26 -13.87
C GLN A 230 -13.34 16.53 -14.26
N ALA A 231 -12.84 17.75 -14.07
CA ALA A 231 -11.44 18.09 -14.35
C ALA A 231 -10.46 17.23 -13.53
N VAL A 232 -10.71 17.05 -12.23
CA VAL A 232 -9.87 16.19 -11.36
C VAL A 232 -9.93 14.73 -11.80
N LYS A 233 -11.11 14.24 -12.22
CA LYS A 233 -11.23 12.88 -12.77
C LYS A 233 -10.42 12.71 -14.05
N ASP A 234 -10.48 13.69 -14.95
CA ASP A 234 -9.73 13.68 -16.21
C ASP A 234 -8.22 13.71 -15.94
N ASP A 235 -7.76 14.50 -14.97
CA ASP A 235 -6.36 14.52 -14.53
C ASP A 235 -5.91 13.17 -13.96
N ILE A 236 -6.76 12.49 -13.18
CA ILE A 236 -6.46 11.15 -12.64
C ILE A 236 -6.38 10.11 -13.77
N LEU A 237 -7.26 10.19 -14.78
CA LEU A 237 -7.19 9.32 -15.95
C LEU A 237 -5.90 9.54 -16.73
N GLU A 238 -5.47 10.79 -16.89
CA GLU A 238 -4.21 11.11 -17.56
C GLU A 238 -2.99 10.69 -16.74
N CYS A 239 -3.06 10.81 -15.42
CA CYS A 239 -2.07 10.25 -14.50
C CYS A 239 -1.93 8.75 -14.72
N CYS A 240 -3.04 8.01 -14.79
CA CYS A 240 -3.02 6.57 -15.06
C CYS A 240 -2.33 6.23 -16.40
N ARG A 241 -2.64 6.95 -17.48
CA ARG A 241 -1.97 6.78 -18.79
C ARG A 241 -0.47 7.03 -18.69
N THR A 242 -0.09 8.09 -17.99
CA THR A 242 1.31 8.48 -17.79
C THR A 242 2.07 7.40 -17.02
N VAL A 243 1.50 6.89 -15.93
CA VAL A 243 2.09 5.79 -15.14
C VAL A 243 2.27 4.54 -15.98
N VAL A 244 1.24 4.11 -16.73
CA VAL A 244 1.37 2.94 -17.61
C VAL A 244 2.47 3.14 -18.66
N ALA A 245 2.57 4.32 -19.25
CA ALA A 245 3.61 4.61 -20.24
C ALA A 245 5.02 4.66 -19.62
N LEU A 246 5.15 5.12 -18.37
CA LEU A 246 6.40 5.08 -17.61
C LEU A 246 6.81 3.63 -17.32
N GLU A 247 5.86 2.80 -16.88
CA GLU A 247 6.13 1.39 -16.62
C GLU A 247 6.46 0.62 -17.89
N ASP A 248 5.82 0.90 -19.03
CA ASP A 248 6.18 0.25 -20.30
C ASP A 248 7.68 0.45 -20.61
N ARG A 249 8.21 1.68 -20.38
CA ARG A 249 9.64 1.97 -20.57
C ARG A 249 10.53 1.28 -19.55
N PHE A 250 10.07 1.18 -18.30
CA PHE A 250 10.80 0.47 -17.25
C PHE A 250 10.85 -1.04 -17.54
N ILE A 251 9.75 -1.63 -18.00
CA ILE A 251 9.69 -3.04 -18.43
C ILE A 251 10.64 -3.26 -19.61
N ASP A 252 10.65 -2.38 -20.61
CA ASP A 252 11.58 -2.50 -21.74
C ASP A 252 13.05 -2.49 -21.28
N LEU A 253 13.40 -1.64 -20.30
CA LEU A 253 14.72 -1.63 -19.69
C LEU A 253 15.01 -2.93 -18.92
N ALA A 254 14.06 -3.39 -18.09
CA ALA A 254 14.23 -4.58 -17.28
C ALA A 254 14.43 -5.85 -18.14
N PHE A 255 13.76 -5.92 -19.30
CA PHE A 255 13.86 -7.00 -20.28
C PHE A 255 14.83 -6.70 -21.44
N GLU A 256 15.74 -5.72 -21.32
CA GLU A 256 16.65 -5.33 -22.42
C GLU A 256 17.54 -6.47 -22.92
N MET A 257 17.84 -7.45 -22.05
CA MET A 257 18.59 -8.66 -22.38
C MET A 257 17.72 -9.82 -22.89
N GLY A 258 16.42 -9.59 -23.08
CA GLY A 258 15.45 -10.56 -23.56
C GLY A 258 14.58 -11.20 -22.47
N PRO A 259 13.65 -12.09 -22.86
CA PRO A 259 12.73 -12.75 -21.94
C PRO A 259 13.45 -13.72 -20.99
N VAL A 260 12.83 -13.97 -19.84
CA VAL A 260 13.27 -14.98 -18.87
C VAL A 260 12.35 -16.19 -18.89
N GLN A 261 12.71 -17.26 -18.18
CA GLN A 261 11.90 -18.48 -18.15
C GLN A 261 10.46 -18.17 -17.69
N GLY A 262 9.48 -18.48 -18.53
CA GLY A 262 8.06 -18.39 -18.20
C GLY A 262 7.47 -16.98 -18.13
N MET A 263 8.17 -15.96 -18.63
CA MET A 263 7.72 -14.56 -18.58
C MET A 263 8.41 -13.67 -19.64
N THR A 264 7.61 -12.89 -20.37
CA THR A 264 8.06 -11.90 -21.36
C THR A 264 7.68 -10.48 -20.95
N ALA A 265 8.29 -9.48 -21.59
CA ALA A 265 7.93 -8.08 -21.42
C ALA A 265 6.44 -7.83 -21.75
N ASP A 266 5.93 -8.45 -22.81
CA ASP A 266 4.54 -8.27 -23.26
C ASP A 266 3.53 -8.83 -22.24
N ASP A 267 3.88 -9.92 -21.54
CA ASP A 267 3.05 -10.47 -20.46
C ASP A 267 2.86 -9.43 -19.33
N ILE A 268 3.95 -8.76 -18.93
CA ILE A 268 3.93 -7.74 -17.88
C ILE A 268 3.21 -6.48 -18.37
N LYS A 269 3.43 -6.06 -19.62
CA LYS A 269 2.72 -4.91 -20.22
C LYS A 269 1.21 -5.14 -20.27
N ALA A 270 0.77 -6.35 -20.63
CA ALA A 270 -0.63 -6.72 -20.57
C ALA A 270 -1.16 -6.69 -19.13
N TYR A 271 -0.37 -7.19 -18.17
CA TYR A 271 -0.72 -7.18 -16.75
C TYR A 271 -0.89 -5.78 -16.18
N ILE A 272 -0.03 -4.85 -16.54
CA ILE A 272 -0.15 -3.44 -16.13
C ILE A 272 -1.46 -2.82 -16.59
N ARG A 273 -1.87 -3.09 -17.84
CA ARG A 273 -3.14 -2.58 -18.38
C ARG A 273 -4.34 -3.17 -17.64
N TYR A 274 -4.26 -4.46 -17.29
CA TYR A 274 -5.26 -5.14 -16.46
C TYR A 274 -5.37 -4.50 -15.06
N ILE A 275 -4.26 -4.27 -14.36
CA ILE A 275 -4.29 -3.63 -13.04
C ILE A 275 -4.74 -2.17 -13.15
N ALA A 276 -4.34 -1.44 -14.19
CA ALA A 276 -4.74 -0.05 -14.40
C ALA A 276 -6.27 0.08 -14.43
N ASP A 277 -6.94 -0.73 -15.24
CA ASP A 277 -8.40 -0.75 -15.31
C ASP A 277 -9.02 -1.19 -13.98
N TRP A 278 -8.42 -2.16 -13.29
CA TRP A 278 -8.88 -2.59 -11.97
C TRP A 278 -8.84 -1.44 -10.94
N ARG A 279 -7.72 -0.71 -10.86
CA ARG A 279 -7.55 0.43 -9.93
C ARG A 279 -8.48 1.58 -10.29
N LEU A 280 -8.64 1.89 -11.57
CA LEU A 280 -9.64 2.87 -12.02
C LEU A 280 -11.06 2.46 -11.61
N GLY A 281 -11.40 1.18 -11.72
CA GLY A 281 -12.67 0.62 -11.23
C GLY A 281 -12.85 0.82 -9.72
N GLN A 282 -11.81 0.55 -8.92
CA GLN A 282 -11.84 0.78 -7.46
C GLN A 282 -11.97 2.27 -7.10
N LEU A 283 -11.38 3.16 -7.90
CA LEU A 283 -11.58 4.62 -7.79
C LEU A 283 -12.95 5.10 -8.32
N LYS A 284 -13.76 4.20 -8.89
CA LYS A 284 -15.05 4.50 -9.56
C LYS A 284 -14.90 5.46 -10.74
N LEU A 285 -13.82 5.30 -11.50
CA LEU A 285 -13.53 6.04 -12.72
C LEU A 285 -13.69 5.13 -13.95
N PRO A 286 -13.93 5.70 -15.15
CA PRO A 286 -13.96 4.91 -16.38
C PRO A 286 -12.65 4.17 -16.62
N THR A 287 -12.74 2.93 -17.10
CA THR A 287 -11.57 2.15 -17.53
C THR A 287 -11.01 2.70 -18.86
N ILE A 288 -9.74 2.38 -19.16
CA ILE A 288 -9.01 2.90 -20.31
C ILE A 288 -8.65 1.81 -21.31
N TYR A 289 -8.24 0.63 -20.84
CA TYR A 289 -7.58 -0.37 -21.69
C TYR A 289 -8.50 -1.53 -22.12
N GLY A 290 -9.60 -1.74 -21.42
CA GLY A 290 -10.58 -2.78 -21.72
C GLY A 290 -10.06 -4.20 -21.46
N ALA A 291 -9.08 -4.37 -20.58
CA ALA A 291 -8.54 -5.68 -20.24
C ALA A 291 -9.59 -6.51 -19.48
N LYS A 292 -9.96 -7.69 -20.02
CA LYS A 292 -11.05 -8.52 -19.48
C LYS A 292 -10.55 -9.66 -18.59
N ASP A 293 -9.47 -10.31 -19.01
CA ASP A 293 -8.95 -11.51 -18.37
C ASP A 293 -7.59 -11.24 -17.74
N HIS A 294 -7.29 -11.91 -16.63
CA HIS A 294 -6.01 -11.79 -15.95
C HIS A 294 -4.90 -12.41 -16.82
N PRO A 295 -3.91 -11.64 -17.32
CA PRO A 295 -2.94 -12.13 -18.30
C PRO A 295 -1.86 -13.07 -17.70
N ILE A 296 -1.71 -13.06 -16.38
CA ILE A 296 -0.71 -13.87 -15.65
C ILE A 296 -1.42 -14.74 -14.59
N PRO A 297 -2.19 -15.77 -14.98
CA PRO A 297 -3.10 -16.47 -14.05
C PRO A 297 -2.38 -17.17 -12.88
N TRP A 298 -1.16 -17.64 -13.10
CA TRP A 298 -0.34 -18.26 -12.05
C TRP A 298 0.01 -17.29 -10.91
N LEU A 299 -0.01 -15.98 -11.16
CA LEU A 299 0.31 -14.98 -10.13
C LEU A 299 -0.76 -14.98 -9.05
N SER A 300 -2.03 -15.06 -9.45
CA SER A 300 -3.15 -15.21 -8.52
C SER A 300 -3.03 -16.47 -7.68
N GLU A 301 -2.64 -17.60 -8.28
CA GLU A 301 -2.46 -18.87 -7.58
C GLU A 301 -1.36 -18.80 -6.53
N ILE A 302 -0.22 -18.19 -6.86
CA ILE A 302 0.93 -18.08 -5.95
C ILE A 302 0.63 -17.10 -4.82
N LEU A 303 0.06 -15.93 -5.11
CA LEU A 303 -0.25 -14.94 -4.08
C LEU A 303 -1.36 -15.44 -3.14
N ASN A 304 -2.37 -16.14 -3.65
CA ASN A 304 -3.44 -16.72 -2.83
C ASN A 304 -2.98 -17.96 -2.04
N GLY A 305 -2.04 -18.74 -2.60
CA GLY A 305 -1.57 -20.00 -2.02
C GLY A 305 -0.65 -19.84 -0.82
N VAL A 306 0.00 -18.68 -0.66
CA VAL A 306 0.93 -18.43 0.46
C VAL A 306 0.19 -18.03 1.74
N GLU A 307 -1.00 -17.43 1.68
CA GLU A 307 -1.63 -16.82 2.89
C GLU A 307 -3.14 -17.02 3.09
N HIS A 308 -3.85 -17.84 2.30
CA HIS A 308 -5.33 -17.97 2.42
C HIS A 308 -6.07 -16.61 2.43
N ALA A 309 -5.50 -15.62 1.75
CA ALA A 309 -6.13 -14.34 1.44
C ALA A 309 -6.44 -14.31 -0.04
N ASN A 310 -7.72 -14.23 -0.41
CA ASN A 310 -8.11 -14.04 -1.80
C ASN A 310 -7.76 -12.62 -2.22
N PHE A 311 -6.66 -12.49 -2.95
CA PHE A 311 -6.09 -11.26 -3.45
C PHE A 311 -6.97 -10.61 -4.55
N PHE A 312 -7.63 -11.42 -5.39
CA PHE A 312 -8.39 -10.96 -6.57
C PHE A 312 -9.93 -11.04 -6.41
N GLU A 313 -10.43 -11.69 -5.36
CA GLU A 313 -11.86 -11.77 -5.04
C GLU A 313 -12.04 -11.59 -3.53
N GLN A 314 -13.05 -10.83 -3.11
CA GLN A 314 -13.27 -10.40 -1.72
C GLN A 314 -12.87 -11.37 -0.58
N ARG A 315 -12.34 -10.73 0.48
CA ARG A 315 -12.07 -11.15 1.87
C ARG A 315 -10.83 -12.04 2.09
N ALA A 316 -9.84 -11.42 2.73
CA ALA A 316 -8.83 -12.11 3.52
C ALA A 316 -9.48 -12.95 4.63
N THR A 317 -9.17 -14.25 4.66
CA THR A 317 -9.54 -15.17 5.75
C THR A 317 -8.30 -15.51 6.56
N GLU A 318 -7.85 -14.56 7.37
CA GLU A 318 -6.79 -14.83 8.34
C GLU A 318 -7.35 -15.13 9.73
N TYR A 319 -6.78 -16.16 10.35
CA TYR A 319 -7.10 -16.63 11.69
C TYR A 319 -6.82 -15.54 12.72
N SER A 320 -7.87 -14.88 13.23
CA SER A 320 -7.77 -14.20 14.52
C SER A 320 -7.43 -15.25 15.59
N LYS A 321 -6.25 -15.13 16.22
CA LYS A 321 -6.03 -15.71 17.55
C LYS A 321 -7.20 -15.25 18.41
N GLY A 322 -8.04 -16.20 18.82
CA GLY A 322 -9.35 -15.94 19.43
C GLY A 322 -9.27 -14.89 20.53
N ALA A 323 -9.69 -13.67 20.21
CA ALA A 323 -9.93 -12.65 21.22
C ALA A 323 -11.20 -13.05 21.97
N THR A 324 -11.14 -13.10 23.29
CA THR A 324 -12.31 -13.24 24.15
C THR A 324 -13.35 -12.19 23.77
N GLY A 325 -14.56 -12.64 23.40
CA GLY A 325 -15.66 -11.76 23.04
C GLY A 325 -16.23 -11.03 24.26
N GLY A 326 -16.51 -9.75 24.08
CA GLY A 326 -17.18 -8.88 25.05
C GLY A 326 -17.36 -7.48 24.47
N ASP A 327 -18.50 -6.84 24.74
CA ASP A 327 -18.76 -5.47 24.31
C ASP A 327 -18.26 -4.48 25.37
N TRP A 328 -17.52 -3.46 24.95
CA TRP A 328 -17.06 -2.40 25.86
C TRP A 328 -18.14 -1.32 26.07
N HIS A 329 -19.07 -1.18 25.12
CA HIS A 329 -20.03 -0.08 25.05
C HIS A 329 -21.48 -0.61 24.88
N GLY A 330 -22.48 0.24 25.10
CA GLY A 330 -23.91 -0.14 25.06
C GLY A 330 -24.43 -0.71 26.39
N GLU A 331 -25.72 -1.03 26.46
CA GLU A 331 -26.37 -1.53 27.69
C GLU A 331 -25.80 -2.88 28.19
N GLY A 332 -25.24 -3.67 27.27
CA GLY A 332 -24.52 -4.92 27.55
C GLY A 332 -23.03 -4.74 27.80
N GLY A 333 -22.52 -3.51 27.75
CA GLY A 333 -21.10 -3.22 27.83
C GLY A 333 -20.50 -3.34 29.22
N VAL A 334 -19.17 -3.47 29.29
CA VAL A 334 -18.41 -3.54 30.56
C VAL A 334 -18.69 -2.33 31.45
N TRP A 335 -18.79 -1.12 30.88
CA TRP A 335 -19.05 0.11 31.66
C TRP A 335 -20.47 0.18 32.20
N ALA A 336 -21.48 -0.18 31.41
CA ALA A 336 -22.86 -0.29 31.90
C ALA A 336 -22.99 -1.34 33.01
N THR A 337 -22.19 -2.41 32.95
CA THR A 337 -22.12 -3.42 34.01
C THR A 337 -21.42 -2.89 35.26
N PHE A 338 -20.34 -2.14 35.10
CA PHE A 338 -19.66 -1.45 36.20
C PHE A 338 -20.60 -0.47 36.90
N ASP A 339 -21.31 0.37 36.15
CA ASP A 339 -22.27 1.35 36.68
C ASP A 339 -23.41 0.66 37.45
N ARG A 340 -23.95 -0.45 36.92
CA ARG A 340 -24.96 -1.27 37.62
C ARG A 340 -24.41 -1.85 38.93
N VAL A 341 -23.19 -2.38 38.92
CA VAL A 341 -22.53 -2.93 40.10
C VAL A 341 -22.27 -1.85 41.13
N GLN A 342 -21.80 -0.67 40.72
CA GLN A 342 -21.56 0.47 41.60
C GLN A 342 -22.86 1.01 42.21
N ALA A 343 -23.92 1.15 41.40
CA ALA A 343 -25.25 1.53 41.88
C ALA A 343 -25.82 0.52 42.87
N SER A 344 -25.64 -0.78 42.63
CA SER A 344 -26.09 -1.84 43.55
C SER A 344 -25.36 -1.83 44.89
N ARG A 345 -24.08 -1.44 44.92
CA ARG A 345 -23.29 -1.28 46.15
C ARG A 345 -23.72 -0.06 46.96
N LEU A 346 -23.97 1.06 46.30
CA LEU A 346 -24.46 2.29 46.94
C LEU A 346 -25.90 2.16 47.47
N ALA A 347 -26.70 1.25 46.91
CA ALA A 347 -28.05 0.94 47.39
C ALA A 347 -28.08 -0.08 48.54
N ALA A 348 -26.94 -0.70 48.86
CA ALA A 348 -26.80 -1.70 49.92
C ALA A 348 -26.13 -1.16 51.20
N GLU A 349 -25.69 0.10 51.17
CA GLU A 349 -25.35 0.94 52.34
C GLU A 349 -26.55 1.82 52.72
#